data_AF-A0AAU9K6V4-F1
#
_entry.id   AF-A0AAU9K6V4-F1
#
_cell.length_a   1.000
_cell.length_b   1.000
_cell.length_c   1.000
_cell.angle_alpha   90.00
_cell.angle_beta   90.00
_cell.angle_gamma   90.00
#
_symmetry.space_group_name_H-M   'P 1'
#
loop_
_entity.id
_entity.type
_entity.pdbx_description
1 polymer ?
#
loop_
_entity_poly.entity_id
_entity_poly.type
_entity_poly.pdbx_seq_one_letter_code
_entity_poly.pdbx_strand_id
1 'polypeptide(L)'
;MTDYALDIGNPLIKYAMNQLGIKEDELLQLEFSDFYEKGVNEDVQKIRYEHHIKKLQETVRLIKTFIREERGRKPESYFDRHNTSSSPQSSMDTSKRITDSEKGKEKCIEIINNALSEIERTEKYKSATEKKLKSAQQVKKRLKEDFSKKKNKQDEFKVLQKLNFEKLKLEEAKAQNNVLKTILSSSPRFFRTEDTQINGARSKSNSVLSKRLEAKSFLDNNNDEAYDSDVQARLNSFYMKIEKSKANYEQQLQMKREIASRKCSEFSAKSEKPNDMQTVEKALRIINKHKDASDRRSKSVMKLREEREKLKKKNQDRYSSVQDRAKEQEKNILKKAEYLEKKLKASKNLLEQKQANLNKNIAIKAELHRLRGIDTIQNVERQKRVLNARREQILEKQFMDNQRVEAIKKEKEITVNYKREQALKAMMDKEKALEIAAVIRRAPDHKTAHERLKEIELRTTSNFNSPNKKD
;
A
#
# COMPACT_ATOMS: atom_id res chain seq x y z
N MET A 1 16.02 -29.86 11.29
CA MET A 1 15.99 -29.31 12.66
C MET A 1 17.35 -28.72 12.96
N THR A 2 17.43 -27.44 13.32
CA THR A 2 18.67 -26.83 13.81
C THR A 2 18.75 -27.07 15.31
N ASP A 3 19.39 -28.17 15.71
CA ASP A 3 19.71 -28.40 17.12
C ASP A 3 20.79 -27.42 17.56
N TYR A 4 20.44 -26.53 18.48
CA TYR A 4 21.44 -25.78 19.25
C TYR A 4 21.33 -26.25 20.69
N ALA A 5 22.36 -26.94 21.16
CA ALA A 5 22.46 -27.35 22.57
C ALA A 5 23.26 -26.28 23.33
N LEU A 6 22.57 -25.36 23.99
CA LEU A 6 23.14 -24.55 25.07
C LEU A 6 22.54 -25.04 26.39
N ASP A 7 23.40 -25.52 27.28
CA ASP A 7 22.98 -25.88 28.64
C ASP A 7 22.82 -24.61 29.49
N ILE A 8 21.58 -24.14 29.65
CA ILE A 8 21.22 -22.97 30.45
C ILE A 8 21.52 -23.21 31.95
N GLY A 9 21.63 -24.47 32.38
CA GLY A 9 22.04 -24.84 33.73
C GLY A 9 23.49 -24.49 34.05
N ASN A 10 24.33 -24.31 33.03
CA ASN A 10 25.74 -23.99 33.21
C ASN A 10 25.94 -22.58 33.83
N PRO A 11 26.67 -22.44 34.96
CA PRO A 11 26.90 -21.15 35.61
C PRO A 11 27.54 -20.10 34.70
N LEU A 12 28.42 -20.52 33.78
CA LEU A 12 29.08 -19.61 32.85
C LEU A 12 28.10 -19.06 31.81
N ILE A 13 27.16 -19.88 31.36
CA ILE A 13 26.10 -19.47 30.43
C ILE A 13 25.12 -18.54 31.15
N LYS A 14 24.70 -18.89 32.37
CA LYS A 14 23.88 -18.00 33.23
C LYS A 14 24.54 -16.65 33.47
N TYR A 15 25.82 -16.62 33.78
CA TYR A 15 26.58 -15.37 33.94
C TYR A 15 26.60 -14.55 32.66
N ALA A 16 26.91 -15.18 31.52
CA ALA A 16 26.91 -14.50 30.22
C ALA A 16 25.53 -13.96 29.85
N MET A 17 24.46 -14.73 30.09
CA MET A 17 23.08 -14.30 29.86
C MET A 17 22.72 -13.09 30.70
N ASN A 18 23.07 -13.07 31.99
CA ASN A 18 22.85 -11.92 32.88
C ASN A 18 23.60 -10.67 32.41
N GLN A 19 24.87 -10.81 32.02
CA GLN A 19 25.70 -9.69 31.54
C GLN A 19 25.24 -9.14 30.18
N LEU A 20 24.66 -9.99 29.33
CA LEU A 20 24.09 -9.61 28.03
C LEU A 20 22.60 -9.21 28.13
N GLY A 21 21.96 -9.38 29.29
CA GLY A 21 20.54 -9.12 29.51
C GLY A 21 19.61 -10.07 28.77
N ILE A 22 20.06 -11.27 28.40
CA ILE A 22 19.30 -12.28 27.65
C ILE A 22 18.43 -13.09 28.62
N LYS A 23 17.14 -13.24 28.32
CA LYS A 23 16.24 -14.13 29.07
C LYS A 23 16.28 -15.57 28.56
N GLU A 24 15.88 -16.50 29.42
CA GLU A 24 15.75 -17.93 29.08
C GLU A 24 14.72 -18.16 27.96
N ASP A 25 13.60 -17.41 27.97
CA ASP A 25 12.56 -17.48 26.94
C ASP A 25 13.09 -17.19 25.51
N GLU A 26 14.16 -16.41 25.39
CA GLU A 26 14.77 -16.05 24.11
C GLU A 26 15.63 -17.19 23.53
N LEU A 27 15.85 -18.24 24.31
CA LEU A 27 16.58 -19.46 23.97
C LEU A 27 15.64 -20.68 23.92
N LEU A 28 14.33 -20.47 23.77
CA LEU A 28 13.38 -21.57 23.56
C LEU A 28 13.38 -21.99 22.08
N GLN A 29 13.43 -23.30 21.84
CA GLN A 29 13.27 -23.85 20.50
C GLN A 29 11.79 -24.04 20.19
N LEU A 30 11.25 -23.16 19.36
CA LEU A 30 9.89 -23.25 18.85
C LEU A 30 9.87 -24.01 17.52
N GLU A 31 8.84 -24.82 17.31
CA GLU A 31 8.59 -25.53 16.07
C GLU A 31 7.86 -24.64 15.04
N PHE A 32 7.86 -25.06 13.78
CA PHE A 32 7.17 -24.31 12.72
C PHE A 32 5.68 -24.13 13.02
N SER A 33 5.05 -25.14 13.63
CA SER A 33 3.64 -25.14 14.04
C SER A 33 3.31 -24.07 15.07
N ASP A 34 4.27 -23.69 15.93
CA ASP A 34 4.05 -22.70 17.00
C ASP A 34 3.82 -21.29 16.44
N PHE A 35 4.16 -21.05 15.18
CA PHE A 35 3.96 -19.79 14.48
C PHE A 35 2.66 -19.74 13.67
N TYR A 36 1.82 -20.78 13.76
CA TYR A 36 0.53 -20.82 13.08
C TYR A 36 -0.50 -19.93 13.78
N GLU A 37 -1.12 -19.02 13.02
CA GLU A 37 -2.21 -18.18 13.50
C GLU A 37 -3.38 -18.24 12.51
N LYS A 38 -4.60 -18.28 13.03
CA LYS A 38 -5.82 -18.32 12.20
C LYS A 38 -5.91 -17.08 11.31
N GLY A 39 -5.90 -17.28 9.99
CA GLY A 39 -5.96 -16.20 9.00
C GLY A 39 -4.60 -15.67 8.54
N VAL A 40 -3.49 -16.26 8.99
CA VAL A 40 -2.14 -15.93 8.53
C VAL A 40 -1.75 -16.85 7.35
N ASN A 41 -1.13 -16.27 6.33
CA ASN A 41 -0.64 -17.00 5.17
C ASN A 41 0.60 -17.84 5.53
N GLU A 42 0.78 -19.01 4.91
CA GLU A 42 1.90 -19.92 5.17
C GLU A 42 3.26 -19.25 4.95
N ASP A 43 3.36 -18.37 3.94
CA ASP A 43 4.56 -17.57 3.69
C ASP A 43 4.95 -16.68 4.89
N VAL A 44 3.95 -16.13 5.59
CA VAL A 44 4.17 -15.27 6.76
C VAL A 44 4.61 -16.12 7.96
N GLN A 45 3.99 -17.28 8.17
CA GLN A 45 4.41 -18.25 9.17
C GLN A 45 5.88 -18.68 8.95
N LYS A 46 6.26 -18.95 7.71
CA LYS A 46 7.64 -19.27 7.34
C LYS A 46 8.62 -18.14 7.65
N ILE A 47 8.26 -16.90 7.34
CA ILE A 47 9.12 -15.75 7.67
C ILE A 47 9.30 -15.59 9.18
N ARG A 48 8.26 -15.81 9.99
CA ARG A 48 8.36 -15.77 11.45
C ARG A 48 9.29 -16.85 11.97
N TYR A 49 9.13 -18.08 11.49
CA TYR A 49 9.97 -19.21 11.86
C TYR A 49 11.44 -19.01 11.47
N GLU A 50 11.71 -18.55 10.24
CA GLU A 50 13.06 -18.26 9.76
C GLU A 50 13.73 -17.13 10.56
N HIS A 51 12.96 -16.08 10.88
CA HIS A 51 13.43 -14.99 11.74
C HIS A 51 13.78 -15.51 13.14
N HIS A 52 12.91 -16.32 13.73
CA HIS A 52 13.14 -16.94 15.03
C HIS A 52 14.42 -17.79 15.06
N ILE A 53 14.60 -18.72 14.12
CA ILE A 53 15.81 -19.55 14.04
C ILE A 53 17.06 -18.67 13.91
N LYS A 54 17.02 -17.67 13.03
CA LYS A 54 18.15 -16.77 12.82
C LYS A 54 18.51 -16.04 14.12
N LYS A 55 17.51 -15.53 14.84
CA LYS A 55 17.70 -14.86 16.13
C LYS A 55 18.25 -15.76 17.21
N LEU A 56 17.79 -16.99 17.23
CA LEU A 56 18.24 -18.00 18.17
C LEU A 56 19.74 -18.30 17.95
N GLN A 57 20.13 -18.52 16.71
CA GLN A 57 21.53 -18.69 16.32
C GLN A 57 22.39 -17.46 16.63
N GLU A 58 21.90 -16.25 16.34
CA GLU A 58 22.59 -14.99 16.68
C GLU A 58 22.80 -14.85 18.20
N THR A 59 21.78 -15.16 19.00
CA THR A 59 21.83 -15.06 20.47
C THR A 59 22.77 -16.11 21.07
N VAL A 60 22.71 -17.34 20.58
CA VAL A 60 23.66 -18.42 20.94
C VAL A 60 25.09 -18.00 20.63
N ARG A 61 25.32 -17.41 19.45
CA ARG A 61 26.62 -16.92 19.03
C ARG A 61 27.13 -15.82 19.96
N LEU A 62 26.27 -14.86 20.32
CA LEU A 62 26.60 -13.78 21.26
C LEU A 62 27.06 -14.30 22.63
N ILE A 63 26.34 -15.28 23.18
CA ILE A 63 26.71 -15.93 24.45
C ILE A 63 28.08 -16.60 24.32
N LYS A 64 28.28 -17.41 23.27
CA LYS A 64 29.55 -18.10 23.03
C LYS A 64 30.72 -17.13 22.85
N THR A 65 30.52 -16.02 22.13
CA THR A 65 31.55 -14.99 21.95
C THR A 65 31.87 -14.29 23.25
N PHE A 66 30.87 -13.95 24.07
CA PHE A 66 31.08 -13.32 25.37
C PHE A 66 31.90 -14.21 26.30
N ILE A 67 31.54 -15.50 26.43
CA ILE A 67 32.27 -16.46 27.26
C ILE A 67 33.74 -16.58 26.79
N ARG A 68 33.96 -16.60 25.48
CA ARG A 68 35.31 -16.70 24.91
C ARG A 68 36.14 -15.44 25.20
N GLU A 69 35.54 -14.26 25.08
CA GLU A 69 36.21 -12.98 25.34
C GLU A 69 36.56 -12.81 26.83
N GLU A 70 35.64 -13.18 27.73
CA GLU A 70 35.89 -13.16 29.18
C GLU A 70 36.98 -14.16 29.58
N ARG A 71 37.00 -15.37 29.01
CA ARG A 71 38.09 -16.35 29.26
C ARG A 71 39.46 -15.90 28.74
N GLY A 72 39.49 -15.01 27.74
CA GLY A 72 40.72 -14.42 27.20
C GLY A 72 41.31 -13.32 28.09
N ARG A 73 40.51 -12.75 28.99
CA ARG A 73 40.98 -11.84 30.03
C ARG A 73 41.47 -12.69 31.20
N LYS A 74 42.79 -12.75 31.43
CA LYS A 74 43.34 -13.39 32.62
C LYS A 74 42.60 -12.84 33.85
N PRO A 75 42.09 -13.68 34.75
CA PRO A 75 41.43 -13.19 35.95
C PRO A 75 42.47 -12.41 36.76
N GLU A 76 42.21 -11.14 36.98
CA GLU A 76 42.94 -10.36 37.97
C GLU A 76 42.64 -11.01 39.32
N SER A 77 43.64 -11.70 39.87
CA SER A 77 43.53 -12.57 41.03
C SER A 77 43.09 -11.79 42.26
N TYR A 78 41.79 -11.72 42.52
CA TYR A 78 41.21 -11.24 43.77
C TYR A 78 41.02 -12.34 44.82
N PHE A 79 41.59 -13.53 44.58
CA PHE A 79 41.59 -14.65 45.53
C PHE A 79 43.02 -14.95 45.99
N ASP A 80 43.58 -14.06 46.81
CA ASP A 80 44.64 -14.43 47.74
C ASP A 80 44.63 -13.46 48.93
N ARG A 81 43.64 -13.63 49.80
CA ARG A 81 43.54 -12.93 51.10
C ARG A 81 43.22 -13.90 52.22
N HIS A 82 43.92 -15.02 52.29
CA HIS A 82 43.99 -15.82 53.50
C HIS A 82 45.34 -16.52 53.55
N ASN A 83 46.33 -15.84 54.14
CA ASN A 83 47.43 -16.39 54.95
C ASN A 83 48.60 -15.41 55.01
N THR A 84 48.55 -14.43 55.91
CA THR A 84 49.77 -13.86 56.48
C THR A 84 49.55 -13.60 57.96
N SER A 85 50.01 -14.56 58.76
CA SER A 85 50.29 -14.39 60.17
C SER A 85 51.36 -13.32 60.36
N SER A 86 51.09 -12.45 61.32
CA SER A 86 51.96 -11.48 61.98
C SER A 86 53.48 -11.76 61.99
N SER A 87 54.25 -10.79 61.49
CA SER A 87 55.58 -10.45 62.00
C SER A 87 55.80 -8.93 61.82
N PRO A 88 56.08 -8.15 62.87
CA PRO A 88 56.50 -6.77 62.74
C PRO A 88 58.02 -6.69 62.80
N GLN A 89 58.66 -6.38 61.69
CA GLN A 89 60.01 -5.79 61.75
C GLN A 89 60.11 -4.64 60.76
N SER A 90 60.05 -3.45 61.36
CA SER A 90 60.40 -2.17 60.77
C SER A 90 61.87 -2.19 60.35
N SER A 91 62.14 -2.04 59.06
CA SER A 91 63.33 -1.36 58.58
C SER A 91 62.89 -0.25 57.63
N MET A 92 63.04 1.00 58.08
CA MET A 92 62.92 2.17 57.24
C MET A 92 63.96 2.11 56.13
N ASP A 93 63.54 1.94 54.88
CA ASP A 93 64.36 2.21 53.70
C ASP A 93 64.05 3.61 53.16
N THR A 94 64.81 4.59 53.64
CA THR A 94 64.87 5.96 53.13
C THR A 94 65.67 6.02 51.81
N SER A 95 65.16 5.44 50.73
CA SER A 95 65.82 5.51 49.41
C SER A 95 64.89 5.70 48.19
N LYS A 96 63.55 5.66 48.32
CA LYS A 96 62.63 5.73 47.17
C LYS A 96 61.87 7.06 47.01
N ARG A 97 62.52 8.21 47.19
CA ARG A 97 61.85 9.52 46.96
C ARG A 97 62.14 10.18 45.60
N ILE A 98 62.93 9.55 44.73
CA ILE A 98 63.31 10.15 43.43
C ILE A 98 62.52 9.58 42.23
N THR A 99 61.81 8.45 42.36
CA THR A 99 61.17 7.78 41.20
C THR A 99 59.66 8.02 41.01
N ASP A 100 58.98 8.70 41.94
CA ASP A 100 57.52 8.95 41.82
C ASP A 100 57.17 10.17 40.94
N SER A 101 58.11 11.10 40.75
CA SER A 101 57.92 12.30 39.90
C SER A 101 57.90 11.97 38.41
N GLU A 102 58.72 10.99 37.97
CA GLU A 102 58.77 10.56 36.56
C GLU A 102 57.56 9.69 36.19
N LYS A 103 57.12 8.80 37.08
CA LYS A 103 55.88 8.00 36.89
C LYS A 103 54.62 8.85 36.85
N GLY A 104 54.58 9.96 37.58
CA GLY A 104 53.49 10.94 37.50
C GLY A 104 53.42 11.64 36.14
N LYS A 105 54.57 11.96 35.53
CA LYS A 105 54.65 12.57 34.19
C LYS A 105 54.22 11.58 33.10
N GLU A 106 54.64 10.32 33.18
CA GLU A 106 54.23 9.28 32.23
C GLU A 106 52.72 9.04 32.25
N LYS A 107 52.09 8.97 33.44
CA LYS A 107 50.63 8.85 33.57
C LYS A 107 49.88 10.05 33.02
N CYS A 108 50.38 11.26 33.24
CA CYS A 108 49.78 12.47 32.65
C CYS A 108 49.88 12.47 31.12
N ILE A 109 51.01 12.03 30.56
CA ILE A 109 51.19 11.88 29.11
C ILE A 109 50.21 10.83 28.54
N GLU A 110 50.01 9.72 29.23
CA GLU A 110 49.03 8.68 28.84
C GLU A 110 47.59 9.21 28.83
N ILE A 111 47.20 9.98 29.85
CA ILE A 111 45.87 10.60 29.93
C ILE A 111 45.66 11.60 28.79
N ILE A 112 46.66 12.43 28.50
CA ILE A 112 46.62 13.40 27.41
C ILE A 112 46.52 12.69 26.05
N ASN A 113 47.30 11.64 25.83
CA ASN A 113 47.27 10.87 24.57
C ASN A 113 45.94 10.12 24.37
N ASN A 114 45.35 9.60 25.45
CA ASN A 114 44.03 8.98 25.41
C ASN A 114 42.94 10.01 25.09
N ALA A 115 42.99 11.20 25.71
CA ALA A 115 42.05 12.28 25.43
C ALA A 115 42.17 12.77 23.97
N LEU A 116 43.39 12.94 23.44
CA LEU A 116 43.62 13.30 22.04
C LEU A 116 43.10 12.23 21.07
N SER A 117 43.34 10.95 21.37
CA SER A 117 42.82 9.84 20.56
C SER A 117 41.30 9.76 20.58
N GLU A 118 40.66 10.11 21.70
CA GLU A 118 39.20 10.17 21.82
C GLU A 118 38.63 11.34 21.01
N ILE A 119 39.25 12.52 21.07
CA ILE A 119 38.91 13.68 20.24
C ILE A 119 38.99 13.31 18.75
N GLU A 120 40.10 12.72 18.28
CA GLU A 120 40.23 12.29 16.88
C GLU A 120 39.15 11.28 16.46
N ARG A 121 38.79 10.34 17.34
CA ARG A 121 37.71 9.38 17.06
C ARG A 121 36.38 10.10 16.93
N THR A 122 36.06 11.03 17.83
CA THR A 122 34.81 11.79 17.77
C THR A 122 34.71 12.65 16.52
N GLU A 123 35.80 13.28 16.07
CA GLU A 123 35.84 14.02 14.79
C GLU A 123 35.61 13.11 13.58
N LYS A 124 36.24 11.93 13.55
CA LYS A 124 35.99 10.93 12.49
C LYS A 124 34.54 10.46 12.47
N TYR A 125 33.93 10.21 13.64
CA TYR A 125 32.51 9.87 13.73
C TYR A 125 31.62 11.02 13.25
N LYS A 126 31.90 12.26 13.65
CA LYS A 126 31.15 13.45 13.23
C LYS A 126 31.21 13.63 11.70
N SER A 127 32.39 13.53 11.11
CA SER A 127 32.59 13.58 9.65
C SER A 127 31.84 12.47 8.92
N ALA A 128 31.86 11.24 9.45
CA ALA A 128 31.10 10.12 8.88
C ALA A 128 29.58 10.33 8.96
N THR A 129 29.09 10.90 10.07
CA THR A 129 27.66 11.23 10.21
C THR A 129 27.22 12.35 9.27
N GLU A 130 28.02 13.39 9.08
CA GLU A 130 27.73 14.47 8.13
C GLU A 130 27.70 13.97 6.68
N LYS A 131 28.62 13.08 6.29
CA LYS A 131 28.59 12.44 4.96
C LYS A 131 27.31 11.63 4.74
N LYS A 132 26.88 10.86 5.75
CA LYS A 132 25.60 10.11 5.70
C LYS A 132 24.40 11.05 5.62
N LEU A 133 24.40 12.17 6.34
CA LEU A 133 23.33 13.17 6.30
C LEU A 133 23.20 13.82 4.91
N LYS A 134 24.32 14.22 4.30
CA LYS A 134 24.35 14.79 2.93
C LYS A 134 23.83 13.79 1.88
N SER A 135 24.24 12.52 2.01
CA SER A 135 23.73 11.41 1.18
C SER A 135 22.21 11.25 1.32
N ALA A 136 21.68 11.22 2.55
CA ALA A 136 20.25 11.08 2.80
C ALA A 136 19.45 12.27 2.23
N GLN A 137 19.97 13.48 2.33
CA GLN A 137 19.34 14.67 1.74
C GLN A 137 19.29 14.63 0.20
N GLN A 138 20.35 14.14 -0.47
CA GLN A 138 20.35 13.94 -1.91
C GLN A 138 19.32 12.88 -2.35
N VAL A 139 19.22 11.77 -1.62
CA VAL A 139 18.22 10.74 -1.88
C VAL A 139 16.80 11.30 -1.72
N LYS A 140 16.55 12.12 -0.69
CA LYS A 140 15.26 12.78 -0.47
C LYS A 140 14.89 13.76 -1.60
N LYS A 141 15.87 14.49 -2.16
CA LYS A 141 15.65 15.36 -3.33
C LYS A 141 15.28 14.55 -4.57
N ARG A 142 16.01 13.47 -4.88
CA ARG A 142 15.70 12.57 -6.01
C ARG A 142 14.31 11.94 -5.91
N LEU A 143 13.92 11.48 -4.71
CA LEU A 143 12.58 10.94 -4.46
C LEU A 143 11.47 11.97 -4.71
N LYS A 144 11.66 13.24 -4.32
CA LYS A 144 10.71 14.31 -4.61
C LYS A 144 10.59 14.59 -6.12
N GLU A 145 11.71 14.61 -6.84
CA GLU A 145 11.71 14.81 -8.30
C GLU A 145 11.01 13.66 -9.02
N ASP A 146 11.28 12.41 -8.65
CA ASP A 146 10.63 11.24 -9.24
C ASP A 146 9.12 11.19 -8.96
N PHE A 147 8.71 11.60 -7.75
CA PHE A 147 7.31 11.71 -7.40
C PHE A 147 6.60 12.78 -8.24
N SER A 148 7.24 13.94 -8.42
CA SER A 148 6.71 15.03 -9.25
C SER A 148 6.59 14.61 -10.73
N LYS A 149 7.60 13.93 -11.28
CA LYS A 149 7.56 13.39 -12.66
C LYS A 149 6.45 12.36 -12.85
N LYS A 150 6.22 11.47 -11.88
CA LYS A 150 5.11 10.50 -11.92
C LYS A 150 3.75 11.18 -11.87
N LYS A 151 3.60 12.20 -11.01
CA LYS A 151 2.37 12.98 -10.90
C LYS A 151 2.05 13.69 -12.22
N ASN A 152 3.03 14.37 -12.83
CA ASN A 152 2.84 15.04 -14.12
C ASN A 152 2.43 14.06 -15.23
N LYS A 153 3.09 12.90 -15.32
CA LYS A 153 2.69 11.84 -16.28
C LYS A 153 1.27 11.34 -16.05
N GLN A 154 0.83 11.24 -14.80
CA GLN A 154 -0.54 10.83 -14.48
C GLN A 154 -1.57 11.88 -14.91
N ASP A 155 -1.25 13.16 -14.72
CA ASP A 155 -2.12 14.26 -15.14
C ASP A 155 -2.18 14.38 -16.68
N GLU A 156 -1.06 14.20 -17.39
CA GLU A 156 -1.02 14.06 -18.85
C GLU A 156 -1.91 12.89 -19.33
N PHE A 157 -1.86 11.75 -18.64
CA PHE A 157 -2.67 10.58 -18.99
C PHE A 157 -4.17 10.83 -18.79
N LYS A 158 -4.56 11.59 -17.76
CA LYS A 158 -5.96 12.00 -17.52
C LYS A 158 -6.46 12.94 -18.63
N VAL A 159 -5.63 13.89 -19.06
CA VAL A 159 -5.96 14.80 -20.18
C VAL A 159 -6.14 13.99 -21.47
N LEU A 160 -5.24 13.05 -21.76
CA LEU A 160 -5.33 12.20 -22.93
C LEU A 160 -6.57 11.28 -22.91
N GLN A 161 -6.94 10.74 -21.75
CA GLN A 161 -8.18 9.97 -21.61
C GLN A 161 -9.43 10.81 -21.88
N LYS A 162 -9.47 12.05 -21.38
CA LYS A 162 -10.59 12.97 -21.67
C LYS A 162 -10.71 13.27 -23.17
N LEU A 163 -9.60 13.60 -23.82
CA LEU A 163 -9.57 13.85 -25.27
C LEU A 163 -10.01 12.64 -26.09
N ASN A 164 -9.55 11.44 -25.71
CA ASN A 164 -9.97 10.20 -26.37
C ASN A 164 -11.47 9.94 -26.17
N PHE A 165 -12.00 10.18 -24.97
CA PHE A 165 -13.43 10.03 -24.69
C PHE A 165 -14.29 11.00 -25.51
N GLU A 166 -13.89 12.26 -25.60
CA GLU A 166 -14.58 13.25 -26.44
C GLU A 166 -14.55 12.88 -27.92
N LYS A 167 -13.41 12.39 -28.42
CA LYS A 167 -13.29 11.91 -29.80
C LYS A 167 -14.22 10.73 -30.08
N LEU A 168 -14.31 9.79 -29.14
CA LEU A 168 -15.17 8.60 -29.24
C LEU A 168 -16.65 9.00 -29.26
N LYS A 169 -17.05 9.95 -28.42
CA LYS A 169 -18.41 10.52 -28.40
C LYS A 169 -18.77 11.21 -29.73
N LEU A 170 -17.80 11.87 -30.36
CA LEU A 170 -17.98 12.56 -31.65
C LEU A 170 -18.08 11.55 -32.81
N GLU A 171 -17.30 10.47 -32.78
CA GLU A 171 -17.40 9.36 -33.72
C GLU A 171 -18.75 8.62 -33.60
N GLU A 172 -19.21 8.38 -32.37
CA GLU A 172 -20.52 7.77 -32.11
C GLU A 172 -21.66 8.65 -32.66
N ALA A 173 -21.62 9.96 -32.40
CA ALA A 173 -22.61 10.89 -32.95
C ALA A 173 -22.60 10.92 -34.49
N LYS A 174 -21.42 10.82 -35.13
CA LYS A 174 -21.30 10.71 -36.59
C LYS A 174 -21.87 9.38 -37.11
N ALA A 175 -21.58 8.28 -36.43
CA ALA A 175 -22.10 6.96 -36.80
C ALA A 175 -23.64 6.92 -36.71
N GLN A 176 -24.21 7.44 -35.63
CA GLN A 176 -25.67 7.58 -35.47
C GLN A 176 -26.29 8.44 -36.57
N ASN A 177 -25.67 9.57 -36.92
CA ASN A 177 -26.14 10.44 -38.00
C ASN A 177 -26.09 9.72 -39.37
N ASN A 178 -25.04 8.94 -39.63
CA ASN A 178 -24.90 8.16 -40.86
C ASN A 178 -25.95 7.06 -40.93
N VAL A 179 -26.23 6.37 -39.81
CA VAL A 179 -27.31 5.37 -39.70
C VAL A 179 -28.68 6.01 -39.93
N LEU A 180 -28.94 7.18 -39.35
CA LEU A 180 -30.18 7.94 -39.61
C LEU A 180 -30.30 8.33 -41.08
N LYS A 181 -29.21 8.78 -41.72
CA LYS A 181 -29.20 9.09 -43.17
C LYS A 181 -29.42 7.86 -44.03
N THR A 182 -28.88 6.69 -43.69
CA THR A 182 -29.12 5.46 -44.45
C THR A 182 -30.54 4.93 -44.25
N ILE A 183 -31.08 4.99 -43.04
CA ILE A 183 -32.49 4.63 -42.75
C ILE A 183 -33.44 5.56 -43.52
N LEU A 184 -33.22 6.88 -43.46
CA LEU A 184 -34.06 7.86 -44.16
C LEU A 184 -33.88 7.83 -45.70
N SER A 185 -32.70 7.45 -46.21
CA SER A 185 -32.47 7.29 -47.65
C SER A 185 -32.88 5.92 -48.20
N SER A 186 -33.24 4.97 -47.33
CA SER A 186 -33.80 3.66 -47.69
C SER A 186 -35.33 3.65 -47.87
N SER A 187 -35.98 4.82 -47.81
CA SER A 187 -37.37 4.98 -48.26
C SER A 187 -37.50 4.56 -49.74
N PRO A 188 -38.56 3.82 -50.13
CA PRO A 188 -38.65 3.18 -51.45
C PRO A 188 -38.52 4.20 -52.59
N ARG A 189 -37.65 3.90 -53.54
CA ARG A 189 -37.48 4.60 -54.83
C ARG A 189 -38.75 4.53 -55.70
N PHE A 190 -39.81 5.23 -55.32
CA PHE A 190 -41.05 5.34 -56.10
C PHE A 190 -41.32 6.73 -56.68
N PHE A 191 -40.34 7.64 -56.63
CA PHE A 191 -40.41 8.90 -57.36
C PHE A 191 -39.14 9.08 -58.22
N ARG A 192 -39.14 8.41 -59.38
CA ARG A 192 -38.46 8.92 -60.57
C ARG A 192 -39.55 9.56 -61.43
N THR A 193 -39.80 10.84 -61.19
CA THR A 193 -40.42 11.70 -62.20
C THR A 193 -39.30 12.28 -63.06
N GLU A 194 -39.58 12.30 -64.36
CA GLU A 194 -38.72 12.61 -65.48
C GLU A 194 -38.10 14.00 -65.43
N ASP A 195 -37.02 14.13 -66.19
CA ASP A 195 -36.33 15.37 -66.53
C ASP A 195 -37.29 16.48 -66.97
N THR A 196 -37.21 17.64 -66.30
CA THR A 196 -37.38 18.94 -66.97
C THR A 196 -36.47 19.97 -66.32
N GLN A 197 -35.67 20.58 -67.19
CA GLN A 197 -34.92 21.84 -67.12
C GLN A 197 -35.27 22.78 -65.94
N ILE A 198 -34.25 23.45 -65.39
CA ILE A 198 -34.12 24.93 -65.38
C ILE A 198 -32.82 25.32 -64.66
N ASN A 199 -31.94 25.97 -65.41
CA ASN A 199 -30.90 26.85 -64.91
C ASN A 199 -31.56 28.00 -64.12
N GLY A 200 -31.21 28.18 -62.85
CA GLY A 200 -31.62 29.38 -62.12
C GLY A 200 -31.38 29.32 -60.62
N ALA A 201 -30.65 30.31 -60.12
CA ALA A 201 -30.49 30.68 -58.71
C ALA A 201 -29.62 29.76 -57.83
N ARG A 202 -28.29 30.00 -57.91
CA ARG A 202 -27.46 30.08 -56.71
C ARG A 202 -28.04 31.15 -55.78
N SER A 203 -28.84 30.77 -54.78
CA SER A 203 -29.01 31.53 -53.53
C SER A 203 -29.90 30.75 -52.56
N LYS A 204 -29.62 30.88 -51.25
CA LYS A 204 -30.38 30.38 -50.10
C LYS A 204 -30.02 28.98 -49.56
N SER A 205 -28.73 28.77 -49.26
CA SER A 205 -28.29 27.74 -48.30
C SER A 205 -28.56 28.09 -46.82
N ASN A 206 -29.13 29.26 -46.52
CA ASN A 206 -29.43 29.72 -45.15
C ASN A 206 -30.85 29.41 -44.64
N SER A 207 -31.65 28.60 -45.36
CA SER A 207 -33.06 28.31 -45.02
C SER A 207 -33.26 27.00 -44.24
N VAL A 208 -32.30 26.08 -44.28
CA VAL A 208 -32.46 24.76 -43.64
C VAL A 208 -32.10 24.79 -42.15
N LEU A 209 -31.16 25.66 -41.74
CA LEU A 209 -30.76 25.77 -40.34
C LEU A 209 -31.78 26.55 -39.50
N SER A 210 -32.38 27.59 -40.08
CA SER A 210 -33.42 28.42 -39.46
C SER A 210 -34.72 27.64 -39.25
N LYS A 211 -35.18 26.87 -40.25
CA LYS A 211 -36.34 25.97 -40.09
C LYS A 211 -36.10 24.84 -39.08
N ARG A 212 -34.86 24.40 -38.91
CA ARG A 212 -34.50 23.34 -37.95
C ARG A 212 -34.40 23.85 -36.51
N LEU A 213 -34.14 25.15 -36.32
CA LEU A 213 -34.19 25.82 -35.02
C LEU A 213 -35.63 26.18 -34.63
N GLU A 214 -36.48 26.61 -35.57
CA GLU A 214 -37.93 26.80 -35.33
C GLU A 214 -38.64 25.47 -35.01
N ALA A 215 -38.27 24.38 -35.69
CA ALA A 215 -38.82 23.05 -35.38
C ALA A 215 -38.35 22.50 -34.03
N LYS A 216 -37.20 22.99 -33.50
CA LYS A 216 -36.72 22.62 -32.17
C LYS A 216 -37.34 23.47 -31.07
N SER A 217 -37.64 24.74 -31.33
CA SER A 217 -38.37 25.59 -30.36
C SER A 217 -39.85 25.25 -30.25
N PHE A 218 -40.43 24.57 -31.27
CA PHE A 218 -41.81 24.07 -31.23
C PHE A 218 -41.99 22.77 -30.43
N LEU A 219 -40.91 22.01 -30.19
CA LEU A 219 -41.00 20.77 -29.40
C LEU A 219 -40.90 21.01 -27.89
N ASP A 220 -40.36 22.14 -27.47
CA ASP A 220 -40.14 22.45 -26.05
C ASP A 220 -41.27 23.29 -25.43
N ASN A 221 -42.28 23.74 -26.21
CA ASN A 221 -43.40 24.51 -25.67
C ASN A 221 -44.75 24.19 -26.36
N ASN A 222 -45.64 23.56 -25.57
CA ASN A 222 -47.10 23.57 -25.67
C ASN A 222 -47.82 22.59 -26.62
N ASN A 223 -48.70 21.79 -25.99
CA ASN A 223 -49.97 21.21 -26.44
C ASN A 223 -49.94 20.15 -27.55
N ASP A 224 -49.96 18.88 -27.12
CA ASP A 224 -50.24 17.70 -27.96
C ASP A 224 -51.56 17.82 -28.76
N GLU A 225 -52.57 18.55 -28.26
CA GLU A 225 -53.84 18.77 -28.96
C GLU A 225 -53.73 19.63 -30.24
N ALA A 226 -52.73 20.52 -30.34
CA ALA A 226 -52.56 21.37 -31.52
C ALA A 226 -51.93 20.61 -32.71
N TYR A 227 -51.15 19.56 -32.41
CA TYR A 227 -50.48 18.73 -33.42
C TYR A 227 -51.48 17.82 -34.13
N ASP A 228 -52.44 17.24 -33.39
CA ASP A 228 -53.50 16.40 -33.96
C ASP A 228 -54.45 17.19 -34.87
N SER A 229 -54.75 18.45 -34.54
CA SER A 229 -55.57 19.31 -35.39
C SER A 229 -54.91 19.62 -36.75
N ASP A 230 -53.59 19.84 -36.80
CA ASP A 230 -52.88 20.09 -38.07
C ASP A 230 -52.76 18.81 -38.92
N VAL A 231 -52.58 17.66 -38.27
CA VAL A 231 -52.59 16.35 -38.97
C VAL A 231 -53.97 16.06 -39.57
N GLN A 232 -55.05 16.31 -38.83
CA GLN A 232 -56.43 16.14 -39.30
C GLN A 232 -56.74 17.08 -40.48
N ALA A 233 -56.30 18.34 -40.42
CA ALA A 233 -56.48 19.31 -41.49
C ALA A 233 -55.76 18.90 -42.79
N ARG A 234 -54.54 18.36 -42.68
CA ARG A 234 -53.78 17.84 -43.83
C ARG A 234 -54.44 16.60 -44.42
N LEU A 235 -54.92 15.68 -43.60
CA LEU A 235 -55.67 14.50 -44.05
C LEU A 235 -56.92 14.91 -44.83
N ASN A 236 -57.71 15.86 -44.31
CA ASN A 236 -58.89 16.37 -44.99
C ASN A 236 -58.55 17.04 -46.33
N SER A 237 -57.44 17.79 -46.42
CA SER A 237 -56.95 18.35 -47.68
C SER A 237 -56.60 17.27 -48.70
N PHE A 238 -55.99 16.16 -48.26
CA PHE A 238 -55.70 15.02 -49.13
C PHE A 238 -56.97 14.33 -49.61
N TYR A 239 -57.95 14.09 -48.74
CA TYR A 239 -59.23 13.50 -49.13
C TYR A 239 -59.97 14.36 -50.16
N MET A 240 -60.03 15.69 -49.95
CA MET A 240 -60.62 16.62 -50.92
C MET A 240 -59.92 16.59 -52.28
N LYS A 241 -58.60 16.44 -52.33
CA LYS A 241 -57.85 16.31 -53.59
C LYS A 241 -58.18 15.00 -54.32
N ILE A 242 -58.34 13.90 -53.58
CA ILE A 242 -58.72 12.60 -54.15
C ILE A 242 -60.13 12.67 -54.72
N GLU A 243 -61.08 13.26 -54.00
CA GLU A 243 -62.46 13.44 -54.49
C GLU A 243 -62.49 14.33 -55.74
N LYS A 244 -61.77 15.45 -55.74
CA LYS A 244 -61.67 16.32 -56.93
C LYS A 244 -61.06 15.60 -58.13
N SER A 245 -60.05 14.76 -57.89
CA SER A 245 -59.45 13.93 -58.95
C SER A 245 -60.43 12.89 -59.49
N LYS A 246 -61.23 12.24 -58.61
CA LYS A 246 -62.26 11.29 -59.02
C LYS A 246 -63.36 11.97 -59.84
N ALA A 247 -63.87 13.11 -59.37
CA ALA A 247 -64.89 13.88 -60.08
C ALA A 247 -64.41 14.33 -61.47
N ASN A 248 -63.18 14.84 -61.58
CA ASN A 248 -62.59 15.21 -62.87
C ASN A 248 -62.44 14.00 -63.81
N TYR A 249 -62.03 12.85 -63.29
CA TYR A 249 -61.92 11.63 -64.08
C TYR A 249 -63.29 11.16 -64.60
N GLU A 250 -64.31 11.20 -63.76
CA GLU A 250 -65.68 10.81 -64.11
C GLU A 250 -66.28 11.75 -65.16
N GLN A 251 -66.06 13.07 -65.01
CA GLN A 251 -66.47 14.07 -65.98
C GLN A 251 -65.79 13.87 -67.34
N GLN A 252 -64.49 13.55 -67.37
CA GLN A 252 -63.80 13.20 -68.62
C GLN A 252 -64.36 11.92 -69.25
N LEU A 253 -64.71 10.92 -68.43
CA LEU A 253 -65.28 9.68 -68.92
C LEU A 253 -66.66 9.92 -69.55
N GLN A 254 -67.49 10.75 -68.92
CA GLN A 254 -68.81 11.13 -69.41
C GLN A 254 -68.70 11.91 -70.72
N MET A 255 -67.79 12.90 -70.80
CA MET A 255 -67.53 13.63 -72.04
C MET A 255 -67.10 12.70 -73.19
N LYS A 256 -66.20 11.73 -72.91
CA LYS A 256 -65.79 10.73 -73.91
C LYS A 256 -66.95 9.84 -74.36
N ARG A 257 -67.85 9.44 -73.44
CA ARG A 257 -69.07 8.68 -73.76
C ARG A 257 -70.02 9.48 -74.64
N GLU A 258 -70.23 10.76 -74.33
CA GLU A 258 -71.09 11.64 -75.14
C GLU A 258 -70.51 11.88 -76.55
N ILE A 259 -69.21 12.09 -76.68
CA ILE A 259 -68.55 12.20 -77.99
C ILE A 259 -68.69 10.90 -78.80
N ALA A 260 -68.49 9.75 -78.16
CA ALA A 260 -68.67 8.46 -78.81
C ALA A 260 -70.13 8.25 -79.27
N SER A 261 -71.10 8.63 -78.43
CA SER A 261 -72.52 8.56 -78.75
C SER A 261 -72.89 9.48 -79.92
N ARG A 262 -72.40 10.73 -79.94
CA ARG A 262 -72.63 11.68 -81.04
C ARG A 262 -72.06 11.18 -82.37
N LYS A 263 -70.85 10.61 -82.35
CA LYS A 263 -70.25 10.02 -83.57
C LYS A 263 -71.01 8.80 -84.07
N CYS A 264 -71.56 7.97 -83.19
CA CYS A 264 -72.42 6.86 -83.59
C CYS A 264 -73.74 7.35 -84.22
N SER A 265 -74.36 8.40 -83.70
CA SER A 265 -75.57 8.99 -84.30
C SER A 265 -75.30 9.64 -85.65
N GLU A 266 -74.14 10.28 -85.85
CA GLU A 266 -73.74 10.87 -87.14
C GLU A 266 -73.46 9.79 -88.22
N PHE A 267 -72.91 8.64 -87.82
CA PHE A 267 -72.68 7.51 -88.74
C PHE A 267 -73.97 6.80 -89.16
N SER A 268 -75.02 6.84 -88.33
CA SER A 268 -76.34 6.30 -88.67
C SER A 268 -77.07 7.09 -89.76
N ALA A 269 -76.71 8.35 -90.01
CA ALA A 269 -77.40 9.24 -90.95
C ALA A 269 -76.82 9.21 -92.37
N LYS A 270 -75.69 8.51 -92.60
CA LYS A 270 -75.05 8.37 -93.91
C LYS A 270 -74.70 6.91 -94.19
N SER A 271 -75.71 6.07 -94.44
CA SER A 271 -75.49 4.76 -95.06
C SER A 271 -75.98 4.78 -96.49
N GLU A 272 -75.11 5.14 -97.44
CA GLU A 272 -75.29 4.73 -98.83
C GLU A 272 -75.12 3.21 -98.92
N LYS A 273 -75.97 2.57 -99.74
CA LYS A 273 -76.02 1.11 -99.91
C LYS A 273 -74.63 0.59 -100.32
N PRO A 274 -74.09 -0.44 -99.64
CA PRO A 274 -72.78 -0.96 -99.97
C PRO A 274 -72.82 -1.76 -101.27
N ASN A 275 -71.75 -1.64 -102.05
CA ASN A 275 -71.46 -2.50 -103.20
C ASN A 275 -70.79 -3.81 -102.69
N ASP A 276 -71.46 -4.95 -102.87
CA ASP A 276 -71.21 -6.19 -102.12
C ASP A 276 -69.80 -6.80 -102.29
N MET A 277 -69.14 -6.59 -103.44
CA MET A 277 -67.76 -7.08 -103.63
C MET A 277 -66.72 -6.27 -102.84
N GLN A 278 -66.89 -4.94 -102.73
CA GLN A 278 -65.96 -4.11 -101.97
C GLN A 278 -66.13 -4.24 -100.46
N THR A 279 -67.31 -4.62 -99.98
CA THR A 279 -67.56 -4.86 -98.55
C THR A 279 -66.94 -6.16 -98.06
N VAL A 280 -66.95 -7.24 -98.86
CA VAL A 280 -66.31 -8.51 -98.50
C VAL A 280 -64.79 -8.36 -98.39
N GLU A 281 -64.15 -7.67 -99.34
CA GLU A 281 -62.70 -7.43 -99.30
C GLU A 281 -62.29 -6.52 -98.13
N LYS A 282 -63.10 -5.48 -97.83
CA LYS A 282 -62.93 -4.64 -96.63
C LYS A 282 -63.10 -5.46 -95.35
N ALA A 283 -64.08 -6.35 -95.29
CA ALA A 283 -64.31 -7.22 -94.13
C ALA A 283 -63.14 -8.19 -93.91
N LEU A 284 -62.61 -8.82 -94.96
CA LEU A 284 -61.42 -9.67 -94.87
C LEU A 284 -60.18 -8.90 -94.41
N ARG A 285 -59.95 -7.68 -94.92
CA ARG A 285 -58.87 -6.81 -94.44
C ARG A 285 -59.03 -6.44 -92.97
N ILE A 286 -60.25 -6.19 -92.50
CA ILE A 286 -60.54 -5.91 -91.10
C ILE A 286 -60.26 -7.14 -90.23
N ILE A 287 -60.73 -8.33 -90.65
CA ILE A 287 -60.49 -9.59 -89.94
C ILE A 287 -58.99 -9.89 -89.85
N ASN A 288 -58.25 -9.74 -90.94
CA ASN A 288 -56.80 -9.96 -90.94
C ASN A 288 -56.08 -8.93 -90.06
N LYS A 289 -56.45 -7.64 -90.12
CA LYS A 289 -55.93 -6.63 -89.19
C LYS A 289 -56.25 -6.98 -87.72
N HIS A 290 -57.42 -7.54 -87.44
CA HIS A 290 -57.81 -7.94 -86.10
C HIS A 290 -57.02 -9.16 -85.62
N LYS A 291 -56.79 -10.15 -86.49
CA LYS A 291 -55.92 -11.31 -86.21
C LYS A 291 -54.48 -10.86 -85.96
N ASP A 292 -53.91 -10.04 -86.83
CA ASP A 292 -52.55 -9.49 -86.67
C ASP A 292 -52.41 -8.67 -85.38
N ALA A 293 -53.42 -7.86 -85.05
CA ALA A 293 -53.45 -7.11 -83.80
C ALA A 293 -53.56 -8.03 -82.58
N SER A 294 -54.34 -9.11 -82.67
CA SER A 294 -54.47 -10.13 -81.62
C SER A 294 -53.15 -10.88 -81.41
N ASP A 295 -52.48 -11.30 -82.49
CA ASP A 295 -51.19 -11.99 -82.42
C ASP A 295 -50.09 -11.09 -81.86
N ARG A 296 -50.06 -9.81 -82.26
CA ARG A 296 -49.15 -8.81 -81.67
C ARG A 296 -49.42 -8.62 -80.18
N ARG A 297 -50.68 -8.56 -79.76
CA ARG A 297 -51.05 -8.47 -78.33
C ARG A 297 -50.62 -9.72 -77.57
N SER A 298 -50.88 -10.91 -78.12
CA SER A 298 -50.49 -12.19 -77.51
C SER A 298 -48.97 -12.29 -77.32
N LYS A 299 -48.19 -11.95 -78.36
CA LYS A 299 -46.72 -11.90 -78.29
C LYS A 299 -46.22 -10.87 -77.26
N SER A 300 -46.87 -9.71 -77.16
CA SER A 300 -46.54 -8.70 -76.15
C SER A 300 -46.82 -9.20 -74.73
N VAL A 301 -47.96 -9.86 -74.50
CA VAL A 301 -48.32 -10.45 -73.20
C VAL A 301 -47.35 -11.56 -72.80
N MET A 302 -46.93 -12.42 -73.74
CA MET A 302 -45.90 -13.44 -73.49
C MET A 302 -44.57 -12.80 -73.06
N LYS A 303 -44.09 -11.78 -73.79
CA LYS A 303 -42.86 -11.06 -73.44
C LYS A 303 -42.94 -10.41 -72.06
N LEU A 304 -44.05 -9.74 -71.74
CA LEU A 304 -44.27 -9.14 -70.43
C LEU A 304 -44.29 -10.19 -69.30
N ARG A 305 -44.84 -11.38 -69.54
CA ARG A 305 -44.80 -12.49 -68.58
C ARG A 305 -43.37 -13.00 -68.36
N GLU A 306 -42.60 -13.19 -69.43
CA GLU A 306 -41.20 -13.61 -69.32
C GLU A 306 -40.33 -12.57 -68.60
N GLU A 307 -40.52 -11.28 -68.88
CA GLU A 307 -39.83 -10.20 -68.19
C GLU A 307 -40.18 -10.17 -66.70
N ARG A 308 -41.46 -10.40 -66.36
CA ARG A 308 -41.92 -10.48 -64.96
C ARG A 308 -41.33 -11.69 -64.23
N GLU A 309 -41.27 -12.84 -64.87
CA GLU A 309 -40.63 -14.06 -64.34
C GLU A 309 -39.12 -13.82 -64.10
N LYS A 310 -38.41 -13.25 -65.08
CA LYS A 310 -36.98 -12.90 -64.95
C LYS A 310 -36.75 -11.89 -63.83
N LEU A 311 -37.62 -10.90 -63.68
CA LEU A 311 -37.53 -9.90 -62.61
C LEU A 311 -37.79 -10.53 -61.24
N LYS A 312 -38.79 -11.42 -61.13
CA LYS A 312 -39.09 -12.18 -59.91
C LYS A 312 -37.88 -13.02 -59.49
N LYS A 313 -37.28 -13.76 -60.44
CA LYS A 313 -36.08 -14.57 -60.18
C LYS A 313 -34.90 -13.71 -59.71
N LYS A 314 -34.60 -12.60 -60.40
CA LYS A 314 -33.55 -11.66 -59.98
C LYS A 314 -33.78 -11.09 -58.57
N ASN A 315 -35.02 -10.79 -58.21
CA ASN A 315 -35.35 -10.29 -56.88
C ASN A 315 -35.20 -11.38 -55.81
N GLN A 316 -35.58 -12.62 -56.12
CA GLN A 316 -35.42 -13.75 -55.22
C GLN A 316 -33.94 -14.11 -54.99
N ASP A 317 -33.12 -14.08 -56.06
CA ASP A 317 -31.67 -14.27 -55.96
C ASP A 317 -31.04 -13.16 -55.10
N ARG A 318 -31.42 -11.90 -55.30
CA ARG A 318 -30.98 -10.78 -54.46
C ARG A 318 -31.38 -10.96 -53.00
N TYR A 319 -32.62 -11.37 -52.74
CA TYR A 319 -33.11 -11.60 -51.38
C TYR A 319 -32.32 -12.71 -50.69
N SER A 320 -32.09 -13.84 -51.37
CA SER A 320 -31.29 -14.95 -50.83
C SER A 320 -29.86 -14.51 -50.51
N SER A 321 -29.21 -13.75 -51.41
CA SER A 321 -27.86 -13.25 -51.18
C SER A 321 -27.78 -12.28 -49.99
N VAL A 322 -28.78 -11.42 -49.81
CA VAL A 322 -28.85 -10.53 -48.63
C VAL A 322 -29.06 -11.33 -47.36
N GLN A 323 -29.94 -12.33 -47.40
CA GLN A 323 -30.23 -13.20 -46.25
C GLN A 323 -28.99 -14.01 -45.83
N ASP A 324 -28.24 -14.55 -46.79
CA ASP A 324 -27.01 -15.29 -46.52
C ASP A 324 -25.92 -14.40 -45.95
N ARG A 325 -25.74 -13.19 -46.49
CA ARG A 325 -24.82 -12.18 -45.93
C ARG A 325 -25.21 -11.78 -44.51
N ALA A 326 -26.50 -11.63 -44.22
CA ALA A 326 -26.96 -11.30 -42.87
C ALA A 326 -26.64 -12.43 -41.88
N LYS A 327 -26.90 -13.70 -42.24
CA LYS A 327 -26.54 -14.87 -41.43
C LYS A 327 -25.03 -14.98 -41.20
N GLU A 328 -24.23 -14.69 -42.22
CA GLU A 328 -22.77 -14.72 -42.10
C GLU A 328 -22.25 -13.61 -41.19
N GLN A 329 -22.80 -12.40 -41.29
CA GLN A 329 -22.48 -11.30 -40.37
C GLN A 329 -22.85 -11.63 -38.93
N GLU A 330 -24.03 -12.22 -38.69
CA GLU A 330 -24.46 -12.64 -37.35
C GLU A 330 -23.50 -13.68 -36.75
N LYS A 331 -23.11 -14.69 -37.54
CA LYS A 331 -22.09 -15.67 -37.12
C LYS A 331 -20.75 -15.03 -36.79
N ASN A 332 -20.32 -14.03 -37.57
CA ASN A 332 -19.06 -13.32 -37.31
C ASN A 332 -19.13 -12.46 -36.05
N ILE A 333 -20.27 -11.82 -35.78
CA ILE A 333 -20.51 -11.05 -34.55
C ILE A 333 -20.47 -12.00 -33.34
N LEU A 334 -21.16 -13.14 -33.40
CA LEU A 334 -21.14 -14.16 -32.34
C LEU A 334 -19.72 -14.66 -32.04
N LYS A 335 -18.97 -15.07 -33.07
CA LYS A 335 -17.57 -15.50 -32.91
C LYS A 335 -16.69 -14.42 -32.29
N LYS A 336 -16.90 -13.16 -32.68
CA LYS A 336 -16.15 -12.02 -32.12
C LYS A 336 -16.53 -11.77 -30.66
N ALA A 337 -17.81 -11.90 -30.31
CA ALA A 337 -18.29 -11.77 -28.94
C ALA A 337 -17.69 -12.86 -28.03
N GLU A 338 -17.74 -14.12 -28.45
CA GLU A 338 -17.12 -15.24 -27.72
C GLU A 338 -15.61 -15.05 -27.53
N TYR A 339 -14.91 -14.59 -28.56
CA TYR A 339 -13.47 -14.30 -28.48
C TYR A 339 -13.18 -13.18 -27.47
N LEU A 340 -13.98 -12.10 -27.49
CA LEU A 340 -13.85 -11.00 -26.55
C LEU A 340 -14.16 -11.44 -25.12
N GLU A 341 -15.18 -12.26 -24.91
CA GLU A 341 -15.54 -12.81 -23.60
C GLU A 341 -14.42 -13.68 -23.02
N LYS A 342 -13.85 -14.59 -23.83
CA LYS A 342 -12.68 -15.40 -23.44
C LYS A 342 -11.49 -14.52 -23.04
N LYS A 343 -11.21 -13.48 -23.83
CA LYS A 343 -10.13 -12.52 -23.55
C LYS A 343 -10.38 -11.73 -22.27
N LEU A 344 -11.61 -11.32 -22.02
CA LEU A 344 -12.02 -10.59 -20.82
C LEU A 344 -11.91 -11.48 -19.57
N LYS A 345 -12.36 -12.74 -19.66
CA LYS A 345 -12.21 -13.73 -18.58
C LYS A 345 -10.74 -13.99 -18.25
N ALA A 346 -9.89 -14.19 -19.26
CA ALA A 346 -8.45 -14.34 -19.06
C ALA A 346 -7.82 -13.09 -18.39
N SER A 347 -8.22 -11.89 -18.81
CA SER A 347 -7.75 -10.63 -18.20
C SER A 347 -8.22 -10.47 -16.75
N LYS A 348 -9.46 -10.86 -16.42
CA LYS A 348 -10.00 -10.85 -15.06
C LYS A 348 -9.21 -11.80 -14.15
N ASN A 349 -9.02 -13.04 -14.58
CA ASN A 349 -8.22 -14.03 -13.84
C ASN A 349 -6.78 -13.52 -13.60
N LEU A 350 -6.15 -12.90 -14.60
CA LEU A 350 -4.82 -12.33 -14.45
C LEU A 350 -4.81 -11.16 -13.45
N LEU A 351 -5.83 -10.32 -13.46
CA LEU A 351 -5.96 -9.19 -12.52
C LEU A 351 -6.17 -9.70 -11.09
N GLU A 352 -7.04 -10.68 -10.89
CA GLU A 352 -7.30 -11.33 -9.60
C GLU A 352 -6.03 -11.98 -9.04
N GLN A 353 -5.27 -12.71 -9.87
CA GLN A 353 -3.98 -13.26 -9.48
C GLN A 353 -2.96 -12.17 -9.11
N LYS A 354 -2.88 -11.08 -9.87
CA LYS A 354 -2.01 -9.94 -9.53
C LYS A 354 -2.41 -9.29 -8.22
N GLN A 355 -3.70 -9.14 -7.95
CA GLN A 355 -4.21 -8.57 -6.72
C GLN A 355 -3.94 -9.49 -5.52
N ALA A 356 -4.13 -10.80 -5.67
CA ALA A 356 -3.78 -11.78 -4.64
C ALA A 356 -2.28 -11.75 -4.32
N ASN A 357 -1.42 -11.73 -5.34
CA ASN A 357 0.03 -11.62 -5.16
C ASN A 357 0.45 -10.29 -4.51
N LEU A 358 -0.21 -9.19 -4.86
CA LEU A 358 0.03 -7.89 -4.22
C LEU A 358 -0.33 -7.93 -2.73
N ASN A 359 -1.49 -8.49 -2.38
CA ASN A 359 -1.92 -8.63 -1.00
C ASN A 359 -0.97 -9.52 -0.18
N LYS A 360 -0.53 -10.64 -0.76
CA LYS A 360 0.51 -11.50 -0.15
C LYS A 360 1.81 -10.71 0.11
N ASN A 361 2.28 -9.95 -0.87
CA ASN A 361 3.49 -9.13 -0.74
C ASN A 361 3.34 -8.02 0.32
N ILE A 362 2.16 -7.42 0.44
CA ILE A 362 1.87 -6.42 1.47
C ILE A 362 1.92 -7.08 2.86
N ALA A 363 1.29 -8.24 3.04
CA ALA A 363 1.31 -8.98 4.29
C ALA A 363 2.74 -9.36 4.71
N ILE A 364 3.53 -9.89 3.77
CA ILE A 364 4.96 -10.21 3.98
C ILE A 364 5.75 -8.97 4.41
N LYS A 365 5.59 -7.83 3.72
CA LYS A 365 6.30 -6.59 4.06
C LYS A 365 5.90 -6.04 5.42
N ALA A 366 4.61 -6.09 5.75
CA ALA A 366 4.11 -5.68 7.05
C ALA A 366 4.71 -6.55 8.16
N GLU A 367 4.74 -7.87 7.98
CA GLU A 367 5.34 -8.78 8.95
C GLU A 367 6.85 -8.52 9.11
N LEU A 368 7.60 -8.35 8.01
CA LEU A 368 9.03 -8.02 8.09
C LEU A 368 9.29 -6.71 8.87
N HIS A 369 8.42 -5.71 8.72
CA HIS A 369 8.51 -4.48 9.52
C HIS A 369 8.19 -4.74 10.99
N ARG A 370 7.16 -5.55 11.28
CA ARG A 370 6.81 -5.95 12.65
C ARG A 370 7.97 -6.68 13.34
N LEU A 371 8.59 -7.65 12.66
CA LEU A 371 9.73 -8.41 13.17
C LEU A 371 10.94 -7.51 13.45
N ARG A 372 11.22 -6.51 12.60
CA ARG A 372 12.25 -5.50 12.89
C ARG A 372 11.92 -4.68 14.14
N GLY A 373 10.64 -4.34 14.34
CA GLY A 373 10.18 -3.67 15.56
C GLY A 373 10.42 -4.52 16.81
N ILE A 374 10.08 -5.81 16.75
CA ILE A 374 10.33 -6.77 17.83
C ILE A 374 11.82 -6.82 18.18
N ASP A 375 12.71 -6.90 17.18
CA ASP A 375 14.16 -6.88 17.40
C ASP A 375 14.62 -5.62 18.14
N THR A 376 14.10 -4.46 17.77
CA THR A 376 14.46 -3.20 18.43
C THR A 376 13.98 -3.15 19.87
N ILE A 377 12.76 -3.61 20.14
CA ILE A 377 12.19 -3.65 21.49
C ILE A 377 13.00 -4.62 22.36
N GLN A 378 13.25 -5.82 21.87
CA GLN A 378 14.04 -6.84 22.57
C GLN A 378 15.45 -6.33 22.91
N ASN A 379 16.12 -5.63 21.99
CA ASN A 379 17.43 -5.03 22.26
C ASN A 379 17.36 -3.93 23.33
N VAL A 380 16.34 -3.08 23.32
CA VAL A 380 16.13 -2.06 24.36
C VAL A 380 15.87 -2.71 25.71
N GLU A 381 15.08 -3.78 25.75
CA GLU A 381 14.83 -4.54 26.98
C GLU A 381 16.09 -5.21 27.51
N ARG A 382 16.92 -5.81 26.64
CA ARG A 382 18.23 -6.37 27.02
C ARG A 382 19.10 -5.29 27.66
N GLN A 383 19.22 -4.11 27.04
CA GLN A 383 19.98 -2.98 27.59
C GLN A 383 19.43 -2.51 28.94
N LYS A 384 18.10 -2.40 29.08
CA LYS A 384 17.45 -2.03 30.34
C LYS A 384 17.79 -3.03 31.45
N ARG A 385 17.75 -4.34 31.16
CA ARG A 385 18.11 -5.39 32.13
C ARG A 385 19.57 -5.29 32.57
N VAL A 386 20.49 -5.08 31.63
CA VAL A 386 21.92 -4.87 31.94
C VAL A 386 22.13 -3.63 32.82
N LEU A 387 21.45 -2.52 32.51
CA LEU A 387 21.54 -1.29 33.31
C LEU A 387 21.01 -1.49 34.73
N ASN A 388 19.88 -2.18 34.88
CA ASN A 388 19.31 -2.50 36.18
C ASN A 388 20.26 -3.39 36.99
N ALA A 389 20.78 -4.46 36.40
CA ALA A 389 21.73 -5.36 37.06
C ALA A 389 23.01 -4.63 37.51
N ARG A 390 23.55 -3.72 36.69
CA ARG A 390 24.70 -2.89 37.07
C ARG A 390 24.36 -1.94 38.22
N ARG A 391 23.17 -1.34 38.21
CA ARG A 391 22.71 -0.47 39.30
C ARG A 391 22.57 -1.26 40.61
N GLU A 392 21.99 -2.44 40.55
CA GLU A 392 21.86 -3.35 41.70
C GLU A 392 23.23 -3.72 42.27
N GLN A 393 24.20 -4.08 41.43
CA GLN A 393 25.58 -4.37 41.86
C GLN A 393 26.25 -3.17 42.54
N ILE A 394 26.03 -1.94 42.04
CA ILE A 394 26.56 -0.73 42.67
C ILE A 394 25.91 -0.50 44.04
N LEU A 395 24.60 -0.66 44.14
CA LEU A 395 23.86 -0.50 45.40
C LEU A 395 24.27 -1.54 46.44
N GLU A 396 24.43 -2.80 46.02
CA GLU A 396 24.88 -3.89 46.88
C GLU A 396 26.30 -3.63 47.40
N LYS A 397 27.21 -3.17 46.52
CA LYS A 397 28.56 -2.76 46.93
C LYS A 397 28.52 -1.62 47.96
N GLN A 398 27.72 -0.58 47.71
CA GLN A 398 27.55 0.53 48.64
C GLN A 398 26.98 0.07 49.99
N PHE A 399 26.03 -0.87 49.97
CA PHE A 399 25.45 -1.44 51.17
C PHE A 399 26.50 -2.21 52.00
N MET A 400 27.31 -3.06 51.35
CA MET A 400 28.41 -3.78 52.01
C MET A 400 29.48 -2.84 52.57
N ASP A 401 29.84 -1.79 51.83
CA ASP A 401 30.78 -0.77 52.29
C ASP A 401 30.22 -0.01 53.51
N ASN A 402 28.94 0.34 53.51
CA ASN A 402 28.27 0.98 54.66
C ASN A 402 28.26 0.08 55.90
N GLN A 403 27.93 -1.21 55.75
CA GLN A 403 28.01 -2.18 56.85
C GLN A 403 29.41 -2.25 57.45
N ARG A 404 30.45 -2.27 56.60
CA ARG A 404 31.84 -2.28 57.05
C ARG A 404 32.20 -1.01 57.83
N VAL A 405 31.75 0.16 57.35
CA VAL A 405 31.97 1.43 58.03
C VAL A 405 31.27 1.45 59.39
N GLU A 406 30.04 0.94 59.48
CA GLU A 406 29.32 0.83 60.76
C GLU A 406 30.01 -0.12 61.75
N ALA A 407 30.52 -1.26 61.28
CA ALA A 407 31.29 -2.17 62.12
C ALA A 407 32.54 -1.48 62.70
N ILE A 408 33.30 -0.78 61.86
CA ILE A 408 34.48 -0.01 62.30
C ILE A 408 34.10 1.10 63.29
N LYS A 409 32.96 1.77 63.09
CA LYS A 409 32.47 2.79 64.04
C LYS A 409 32.16 2.17 65.41
N LYS A 410 31.45 1.04 65.45
CA LYS A 410 31.15 0.33 66.70
C LYS A 410 32.43 -0.11 67.43
N GLU A 411 33.42 -0.66 66.71
CA GLU A 411 34.71 -1.02 67.30
C GLU A 411 35.44 0.19 67.89
N LYS A 412 35.42 1.34 67.20
CA LYS A 412 36.00 2.58 67.71
C LYS A 412 35.26 3.09 68.95
N GLU A 413 33.94 3.03 68.97
CA GLU A 413 33.14 3.41 70.15
C GLU A 413 33.45 2.53 71.35
N ILE A 414 33.55 1.21 71.18
CA ILE A 414 33.98 0.28 72.23
C ILE A 414 35.37 0.66 72.76
N THR A 415 36.31 0.93 71.85
CA THR A 415 37.67 1.32 72.23
C THR A 415 37.71 2.66 72.99
N VAL A 416 36.91 3.64 72.56
CA VAL A 416 36.80 4.95 73.22
C VAL A 416 36.15 4.81 74.60
N ASN A 417 35.08 4.02 74.71
CA ASN A 417 34.41 3.75 75.99
C ASN A 417 35.35 3.03 76.96
N TYR A 418 36.08 2.02 76.49
CA TYR A 418 37.09 1.34 77.31
C TYR A 418 38.17 2.30 77.83
N LYS A 419 38.71 3.16 76.95
CA LYS A 419 39.68 4.19 77.37
C LYS A 419 39.09 5.19 78.35
N ARG A 420 37.82 5.59 78.18
CA ARG A 420 37.10 6.48 79.10
C ARG A 420 36.92 5.83 80.46
N GLU A 421 36.50 4.58 80.51
CA GLU A 421 36.35 3.81 81.77
C GLU A 421 37.70 3.64 82.47
N GLN A 422 38.76 3.32 81.72
CA GLN A 422 40.11 3.22 82.28
C GLN A 422 40.58 4.57 82.86
N ALA A 423 40.33 5.67 82.17
CA ALA A 423 40.65 7.01 82.65
C ALA A 423 39.84 7.40 83.91
N LEU A 424 38.55 7.08 83.95
CA LEU A 424 37.70 7.31 85.13
C LEU A 424 38.19 6.49 86.32
N LYS A 425 38.55 5.22 86.12
CA LYS A 425 39.10 4.36 87.16
C LYS A 425 40.42 4.91 87.70
N ALA A 426 41.33 5.34 86.82
CA ALA A 426 42.57 5.98 87.20
C ALA A 426 42.36 7.28 87.99
N MET A 427 41.36 8.09 87.62
CA MET A 427 41.00 9.31 88.35
C MET A 427 40.49 9.01 89.76
N MET A 428 39.57 8.05 89.91
CA MET A 428 39.07 7.63 91.22
C MET A 428 40.19 7.06 92.11
N ASP A 429 41.09 6.26 91.54
CA ASP A 429 42.23 5.71 92.30
C ASP A 429 43.19 6.81 92.75
N LYS A 430 43.39 7.85 91.92
CA LYS A 430 44.17 9.04 92.29
C LYS A 430 43.51 9.84 93.41
N GLU A 431 42.20 10.06 93.36
CA GLU A 431 41.45 10.73 94.43
C GLU A 431 41.54 9.96 95.76
N LYS A 432 41.35 8.64 95.73
CA LYS A 432 41.52 7.77 96.91
C LYS A 432 42.93 7.84 97.48
N ALA A 433 43.95 7.85 96.63
CA ALA A 433 45.34 7.99 97.07
C ALA A 433 45.58 9.34 97.76
N LEU A 434 44.99 10.43 97.23
CA LEU A 434 45.08 11.76 97.85
C LEU A 434 44.35 11.82 99.21
N GLU A 435 43.19 11.19 99.33
CA GLU A 435 42.47 11.08 100.61
C GLU A 435 43.29 10.32 101.66
N ILE A 436 43.86 9.17 101.28
CA ILE A 436 44.72 8.36 102.17
C ILE A 436 45.99 9.13 102.54
N ALA A 437 46.62 9.82 101.58
CA ALA A 437 47.77 10.68 101.84
C ALA A 437 47.43 11.83 102.81
N ALA A 438 46.24 12.42 102.69
CA ALA A 438 45.77 13.44 103.63
C ALA A 438 45.56 12.88 105.05
N VAL A 439 45.10 11.62 105.19
CA VAL A 439 45.00 10.92 106.48
C VAL A 439 46.38 10.65 107.07
N ILE A 440 47.32 10.13 106.27
CA ILE A 440 48.72 9.91 106.70
C ILE A 440 49.36 11.22 107.16
N ARG A 441 49.13 12.33 106.44
CA ARG A 441 49.63 13.65 106.85
C ARG A 441 49.09 14.11 108.20
N ARG A 442 47.86 13.73 108.56
CA ARG A 442 47.25 14.04 109.86
C ARG A 442 47.69 13.08 110.98
N ALA A 443 47.97 11.82 110.63
CA ALA A 443 48.37 10.76 111.56
C ALA A 443 49.50 9.91 110.94
N PRO A 444 50.78 10.30 111.14
CA PRO A 444 51.91 9.72 110.42
C PRO A 444 52.13 8.22 110.68
N ASP A 445 51.81 7.75 111.88
CA ASP A 445 52.07 6.36 112.33
C ASP A 445 50.91 5.39 112.03
N HIS A 446 49.88 5.82 111.28
CA HIS A 446 48.71 5.01 110.98
C HIS A 446 49.04 3.89 109.96
N LYS A 447 49.54 2.75 110.46
CA LYS A 447 50.03 1.60 109.65
C LYS A 447 49.07 1.16 108.54
N THR A 448 47.79 1.05 108.85
CA THR A 448 46.77 0.58 107.87
C THR A 448 46.56 1.56 106.72
N ALA A 449 46.89 2.85 106.89
CA ALA A 449 46.78 3.84 105.83
C ALA A 449 47.98 3.75 104.87
N HIS A 450 49.18 3.51 105.41
CA HIS A 450 50.38 3.24 104.62
C HIS A 450 50.27 1.94 103.80
N GLU A 451 49.68 0.88 104.37
CA GLU A 451 49.43 -0.38 103.64
C GLU A 451 48.44 -0.17 102.48
N ARG A 452 47.33 0.55 102.71
CA ARG A 452 46.35 0.87 101.66
C ARG A 452 46.91 1.77 100.56
N LEU A 453 47.80 2.71 100.89
CA LEU A 453 48.47 3.54 99.89
C LEU A 453 49.39 2.68 98.99
N LYS A 454 50.19 1.78 99.59
CA LYS A 454 51.03 0.83 98.85
C LYS A 454 50.22 -0.10 97.96
N GLU A 455 49.06 -0.57 98.41
CA GLU A 455 48.17 -1.40 97.58
C GLU A 455 47.62 -0.64 96.35
N ILE A 456 47.30 0.64 96.48
CA ILE A 456 46.85 1.48 95.36
C ILE A 456 48.02 1.79 94.41
N GLU A 457 49.22 2.04 94.93
CA GLU A 457 50.44 2.23 94.13
C GLU A 457 50.84 0.95 93.37
N LEU A 458 50.71 -0.22 93.99
CA LEU A 458 50.94 -1.52 93.34
C LEU A 458 49.90 -1.80 92.24
N ARG A 459 48.63 -1.45 92.46
CA ARG A 459 47.55 -1.61 91.45
C ARG A 459 47.68 -0.64 90.28
N THR A 460 48.15 0.58 90.52
CA THR A 460 48.38 1.58 89.46
C THR A 460 49.62 1.25 88.64
N THR A 461 50.70 0.76 89.27
CA THR A 461 51.91 0.30 88.57
C THR A 461 51.71 -1.02 87.83
N SER A 462 50.86 -1.94 88.30
CA SER A 462 50.52 -3.17 87.57
C SER A 462 49.65 -2.91 86.33
N ASN A 463 48.79 -1.88 86.37
CA ASN A 463 47.94 -1.50 85.24
C ASN A 463 48.69 -0.77 84.11
N PHE A 464 49.86 -0.18 84.39
CA PHE A 464 50.75 0.39 83.36
C PHE A 464 51.65 -0.66 82.68
N ASN A 465 51.86 -1.81 83.31
CA ASN A 465 52.72 -2.89 82.81
C ASN A 465 51.97 -4.12 82.27
N SER A 466 50.65 -4.04 82.02
CA SER A 466 49.95 -5.12 81.31
C SER A 466 50.16 -4.97 79.80
N PRO A 467 50.88 -5.91 79.14
CA PRO A 467 51.02 -5.90 77.70
C PRO A 467 49.69 -6.25 77.06
N ASN A 468 49.36 -5.58 75.95
CA ASN A 468 48.35 -6.02 74.99
C ASN A 468 48.57 -7.50 74.64
N LYS A 469 47.86 -8.42 75.30
CA LYS A 469 47.56 -9.73 74.71
C LYS A 469 46.42 -9.50 73.73
N LYS A 470 46.76 -9.56 72.45
CA LYS A 470 45.81 -9.81 71.37
C LYS A 470 45.42 -11.29 71.46
N ASP A 471 44.13 -11.57 71.62
CA ASP A 471 43.51 -12.81 71.14
C ASP A 471 42.66 -12.46 69.92
#